data_AF-A0A960XRA5-F1
#
_entry.id   AF-A0A960XRA5-F1
#
_cell.length_a   1.000
_cell.length_b   1.000
_cell.length_c   1.000
_cell.angle_alpha   90.00
_cell.angle_beta   90.00
_cell.angle_gamma   90.00
#
_symmetry.space_group_name_H-M   'P 1'
#
loop_
_entity.id
_entity.type
_entity.pdbx_description
1 polymer ?
#
loop_
_entity_poly.entity_id
_entity_poly.type
_entity_poly.pdbx_seq_one_letter_code
_entity_poly.pdbx_strand_id
1 'polypeptide(L)'
;MWKFALPLILVTIGLGQSASTPPGASDHGRPAVIRSSDLDGFEALAEPRRKLIETALGVARDSPWLRYVPAGSTPSDGGFDCSGAMYFVLRKAGLEPPRTAANQREWVRGRSELHEPPDDATSLDHPSLASLRPGDLLFWGHPEAEPPRVSHVAMYLGKEKKDDRPVMINSTDGRSYRGVKANGYGVYEFRLPGPGSKTRFMGYGSPPGLDGKS
;
A
#
# COMPACT_ATOMS: atom_id res chain seq x y z
N MET A 1 58.01 -10.11 -51.16
CA MET A 1 57.52 -10.95 -50.05
C MET A 1 56.65 -10.11 -49.16
N TRP A 2 55.43 -10.60 -48.90
CA TRP A 2 54.34 -9.96 -48.16
C TRP A 2 54.67 -9.55 -46.73
N LYS A 3 53.90 -8.57 -46.20
CA LYS A 3 52.94 -8.78 -45.10
C LYS A 3 52.08 -7.53 -44.88
N PHE A 4 50.82 -7.61 -45.27
CA PHE A 4 49.75 -6.73 -44.78
C PHE A 4 49.40 -7.14 -43.35
N ALA A 5 49.34 -6.19 -42.43
CA ALA A 5 48.79 -6.37 -41.09
C ALA A 5 47.33 -5.87 -41.08
N LEU A 6 46.37 -6.77 -40.83
CA LEU A 6 44.99 -6.39 -40.50
C LEU A 6 44.90 -6.07 -39.00
N PRO A 7 44.10 -5.07 -38.58
CA PRO A 7 43.76 -4.89 -37.18
C PRO A 7 42.60 -5.83 -36.81
N LEU A 8 42.77 -6.52 -35.68
CA LEU A 8 41.77 -7.35 -35.03
C LEU A 8 40.71 -6.45 -34.37
N ILE A 9 39.50 -6.41 -34.93
CA ILE A 9 38.35 -5.77 -34.28
C ILE A 9 37.82 -6.73 -33.22
N LEU A 10 38.05 -6.43 -31.95
CA LEU A 10 37.38 -7.10 -30.84
C LEU A 10 35.94 -6.57 -30.76
N VAL A 11 34.98 -7.36 -31.23
CA VAL A 11 33.55 -7.13 -30.93
C VAL A 11 33.26 -7.77 -29.58
N THR A 12 33.18 -6.95 -28.53
CA THR A 12 32.65 -7.38 -27.23
C THR A 12 31.13 -7.47 -27.34
N ILE A 13 30.63 -8.69 -27.56
CA ILE A 13 29.20 -9.01 -27.41
C ILE A 13 28.89 -8.91 -25.91
N GLY A 14 28.31 -7.79 -25.49
CA GLY A 14 27.72 -7.65 -24.17
C GLY A 14 26.54 -8.59 -24.04
N LEU A 15 26.74 -9.76 -23.43
CA LEU A 15 25.66 -10.60 -22.94
C LEU A 15 24.87 -9.79 -21.91
N GLY A 16 23.70 -9.31 -22.33
CA GLY A 16 22.71 -8.74 -21.43
C GLY A 16 22.38 -9.77 -20.37
N GLN A 17 22.78 -9.51 -19.13
CA GLN A 17 22.32 -10.30 -18.00
C GLN A 17 20.85 -9.93 -17.78
N SER A 18 19.95 -10.77 -18.28
CA SER A 18 18.58 -10.84 -17.77
C SER A 18 18.68 -11.11 -16.27
N ALA A 19 18.39 -10.10 -15.45
CA ALA A 19 18.27 -10.26 -14.02
C ALA A 19 17.21 -11.34 -13.76
N SER A 20 17.64 -12.51 -13.29
CA SER A 20 16.75 -13.60 -12.91
C SER A 20 15.91 -13.14 -11.72
N THR A 21 14.59 -13.29 -11.83
CA THR A 21 13.66 -13.06 -10.74
C THR A 21 14.10 -13.89 -9.52
N PRO A 22 14.29 -13.29 -8.34
CA PRO A 22 14.64 -14.03 -7.13
C PRO A 22 13.60 -15.13 -6.86
N PRO A 23 14.01 -16.32 -6.39
CA PRO A 23 13.08 -17.39 -6.07
C PRO A 23 12.03 -16.90 -5.05
N GLY A 24 10.75 -17.04 -5.38
CA GLY A 24 9.62 -16.64 -4.53
C GLY A 24 8.99 -15.28 -4.84
N ALA A 25 9.53 -14.49 -5.78
CA ALA A 25 8.85 -13.30 -6.25
C ALA A 25 7.78 -13.65 -7.29
N SER A 26 6.54 -13.20 -7.06
CA SER A 26 5.44 -13.39 -8.02
C SER A 26 5.75 -12.75 -9.38
N ASP A 27 5.07 -13.25 -10.40
CA ASP A 27 5.05 -12.72 -11.77
C ASP A 27 4.06 -11.57 -11.94
N HIS A 28 3.38 -11.16 -10.86
CA HIS A 28 2.44 -10.04 -10.89
C HIS A 28 3.13 -8.74 -11.30
N GLY A 29 2.45 -7.94 -12.12
CA GLY A 29 2.96 -6.68 -12.66
C GLY A 29 2.97 -5.53 -11.65
N ARG A 30 3.25 -4.32 -12.17
CA ARG A 30 3.25 -3.09 -11.38
C ARG A 30 1.83 -2.76 -10.87
N PRO A 31 1.68 -2.24 -9.65
CA PRO A 31 0.39 -1.79 -9.13
C PRO A 31 -0.14 -0.58 -9.89
N ALA A 32 -1.43 -0.30 -9.75
CA ALA A 32 -2.03 0.87 -10.35
C ALA A 32 -1.50 2.16 -9.71
N VAL A 33 -1.44 3.21 -10.51
CA VAL A 33 -1.15 4.59 -10.08
C VAL A 33 -2.30 5.46 -10.58
N ILE A 34 -2.91 6.23 -9.68
CA ILE A 34 -4.00 7.17 -9.98
C ILE A 34 -3.59 8.57 -9.53
N ARG A 35 -4.36 9.58 -9.93
CA ARG A 35 -4.24 10.96 -9.42
C ARG A 35 -5.26 11.21 -8.32
N SER A 36 -4.97 12.15 -7.44
CA SER A 36 -5.93 12.65 -6.45
C SER A 36 -7.20 13.20 -7.09
N SER A 37 -7.08 13.81 -8.28
CA SER A 37 -8.22 14.27 -9.10
C SER A 37 -9.18 13.15 -9.49
N ASP A 38 -8.74 11.89 -9.48
CA ASP A 38 -9.55 10.71 -9.80
C ASP A 38 -10.39 10.26 -8.60
N LEU A 39 -10.12 10.78 -7.39
CA LEU A 39 -10.82 10.45 -6.15
C LEU A 39 -11.99 11.38 -5.90
N ASP A 40 -13.16 10.80 -5.62
CA ASP A 40 -14.36 11.56 -5.30
C ASP A 40 -14.23 12.28 -3.95
N GLY A 41 -14.76 13.51 -3.89
CA GLY A 41 -14.71 14.36 -2.70
C GLY A 41 -13.30 14.82 -2.24
N PHE A 42 -12.22 14.50 -2.98
CA PHE A 42 -10.85 14.78 -2.54
C PHE A 42 -10.59 16.25 -2.18
N GLU A 43 -11.05 17.18 -3.01
CA GLU A 43 -10.83 18.62 -2.80
C GLU A 43 -11.50 19.15 -1.51
N ALA A 44 -12.59 18.49 -1.08
CA ALA A 44 -13.33 18.87 0.12
C ALA A 44 -12.70 18.33 1.43
N LEU A 45 -11.68 17.46 1.34
CA LEU A 45 -11.00 16.93 2.52
C LEU A 45 -10.26 18.02 3.29
N ALA A 46 -10.03 17.82 4.59
CA ALA A 46 -9.13 18.67 5.35
C ALA A 46 -7.71 18.67 4.75
N GLU A 47 -7.01 19.80 4.83
CA GLU A 47 -5.68 19.97 4.24
C GLU A 47 -4.67 18.88 4.65
N PRO A 48 -4.57 18.47 5.94
CA PRO A 48 -3.67 17.39 6.33
C PRO A 48 -3.95 16.05 5.62
N ARG A 49 -5.22 15.72 5.41
CA ARG A 49 -5.64 14.51 4.69
C ARG A 49 -5.28 14.59 3.22
N ARG A 50 -5.54 15.72 2.56
CA ARG A 50 -5.11 15.95 1.17
C ARG A 50 -3.60 15.78 1.02
N LYS A 51 -2.82 16.39 1.93
CA LYS A 51 -1.36 16.30 1.93
C LYS A 51 -0.85 14.87 2.11
N LEU A 52 -1.42 14.11 3.04
CA LEU A 52 -1.06 12.71 3.27
C LEU A 52 -1.34 11.85 2.02
N ILE A 53 -2.53 11.99 1.43
CA ILE A 53 -2.93 11.23 0.23
C ILE A 53 -2.05 11.58 -0.98
N GLU A 54 -1.80 12.87 -1.23
CA GLU A 54 -0.90 13.32 -2.30
C GLU A 54 0.51 12.81 -2.11
N THR A 55 1.00 12.79 -0.87
CA THR A 55 2.31 12.22 -0.54
C THR A 55 2.36 10.74 -0.91
N ALA A 56 1.35 9.97 -0.53
CA ALA A 56 1.30 8.54 -0.81
C ALA A 56 1.18 8.24 -2.33
N LEU A 57 0.28 8.93 -3.03
CA LEU A 57 0.13 8.80 -4.48
C LEU A 57 1.40 9.24 -5.22
N GLY A 58 2.05 10.31 -4.76
CA GLY A 58 3.32 10.79 -5.29
C GLY A 58 4.44 9.76 -5.15
N VAL A 59 4.53 9.04 -4.03
CA VAL A 59 5.50 7.94 -3.88
C VAL A 59 5.27 6.85 -4.92
N ALA A 60 4.02 6.45 -5.18
CA ALA A 60 3.72 5.41 -6.18
C ALA A 60 4.00 5.87 -7.62
N ARG A 61 3.75 7.15 -7.92
CA ARG A 61 3.95 7.77 -9.23
C ARG A 61 5.43 8.02 -9.55
N ASP A 62 6.16 8.62 -8.61
CA ASP A 62 7.49 9.20 -8.86
C ASP A 62 8.63 8.19 -8.62
N SER A 63 8.33 7.06 -7.98
CA SER A 63 9.33 6.01 -7.72
C SER A 63 9.44 5.03 -8.90
N PRO A 64 10.58 4.34 -9.05
CA PRO A 64 10.63 3.10 -9.82
C PRO A 64 9.65 2.07 -9.23
N TRP A 65 9.50 0.92 -9.87
CA TRP A 65 8.63 -0.13 -9.33
C TRP A 65 9.15 -0.62 -7.97
N LEU A 66 8.47 -0.20 -6.91
CA LEU A 66 8.72 -0.61 -5.53
C LEU A 66 7.99 -1.91 -5.26
N ARG A 67 8.70 -3.04 -5.31
CA ARG A 67 8.11 -4.38 -5.14
C ARG A 67 7.71 -4.65 -3.69
N TYR A 68 6.94 -5.72 -3.47
CA TYR A 68 6.70 -6.17 -2.10
C TYR A 68 7.97 -6.82 -1.57
N VAL A 69 8.51 -6.28 -0.48
CA VAL A 69 9.74 -6.74 0.15
C VAL A 69 9.47 -6.97 1.63
N PRO A 70 9.52 -8.22 2.14
CA PRO A 70 9.40 -8.48 3.57
C PRO A 70 10.40 -7.63 4.37
N ALA A 71 9.94 -6.99 5.45
CA ALA A 71 10.70 -6.05 6.27
C ALA A 71 11.19 -4.76 5.55
N GLY A 72 10.89 -4.58 4.25
CA GLY A 72 11.22 -3.37 3.51
C GLY A 72 10.45 -2.15 4.02
N SER A 73 11.14 -1.02 4.20
CA SER A 73 10.56 0.20 4.77
C SER A 73 11.04 1.49 4.12
N THR A 74 11.91 1.38 3.13
CA THR A 74 12.44 2.50 2.35
C THR A 74 12.48 2.13 0.86
N PRO A 75 12.37 3.11 -0.06
CA PRO A 75 12.55 2.84 -1.49
C PRO A 75 13.89 2.18 -1.84
N SER A 76 14.96 2.47 -1.07
CA SER A 76 16.28 1.87 -1.24
C SER A 76 16.34 0.37 -0.94
N ASP A 77 15.36 -0.18 -0.21
CA ASP A 77 15.23 -1.63 0.00
C ASP A 77 14.70 -2.37 -1.26
N GLY A 78 14.48 -1.64 -2.37
CA GLY A 78 13.80 -2.15 -3.56
C GLY A 78 12.27 -2.16 -3.45
N GLY A 79 11.73 -1.77 -2.30
CA GLY A 79 10.31 -1.66 -2.05
C GLY A 79 9.94 -1.77 -0.57
N PHE A 80 8.70 -2.18 -0.29
CA PHE A 80 8.15 -2.13 1.06
C PHE A 80 7.41 -3.42 1.42
N ASP A 81 7.34 -3.74 2.71
CA ASP A 81 6.22 -4.51 3.24
C ASP A 81 4.99 -3.59 3.49
N CYS A 82 3.86 -4.16 3.88
CA CYS A 82 2.63 -3.40 4.08
C CYS A 82 2.78 -2.27 5.11
N SER A 83 3.36 -2.58 6.27
CA SER A 83 3.57 -1.63 7.36
C SER A 83 4.73 -0.67 7.12
N GLY A 84 5.75 -1.08 6.37
CA GLY A 84 6.89 -0.27 5.96
C GLY A 84 6.48 0.81 4.97
N ALA A 85 5.54 0.49 4.07
CA ALA A 85 4.94 1.48 3.18
C ALA A 85 4.20 2.56 3.97
N MET A 86 3.35 2.16 4.94
CA MET A 86 2.63 3.11 5.80
C MET A 86 3.59 3.93 6.66
N TYR A 87 4.59 3.28 7.26
CA TYR A 87 5.65 3.93 8.02
C TYR A 87 6.32 5.03 7.20
N PHE A 88 6.74 4.72 5.98
CA PHE A 88 7.43 5.66 5.10
C PHE A 88 6.55 6.87 4.73
N VAL A 89 5.32 6.65 4.26
CA VAL A 89 4.47 7.74 3.77
C VAL A 89 3.95 8.64 4.88
N LEU A 90 3.58 8.07 6.02
CA LEU A 90 3.14 8.84 7.19
C LEU A 90 4.29 9.70 7.73
N ARG A 91 5.52 9.17 7.80
CA ARG A 91 6.69 9.99 8.16
C ARG A 91 6.99 11.08 7.16
N LYS A 92 6.87 10.80 5.87
CA LYS A 92 7.01 11.82 4.82
C LYS A 92 5.94 12.93 4.93
N ALA A 93 4.77 12.61 5.49
CA ALA A 93 3.72 13.56 5.81
C ALA A 93 3.90 14.27 7.17
N GLY A 94 4.96 13.97 7.93
CA GLY A 94 5.26 14.60 9.22
C GLY A 94 4.68 13.91 10.45
N LEU A 95 4.21 12.66 10.32
CA LEU A 95 3.69 11.86 11.43
C LEU A 95 4.74 10.86 11.95
N GLU A 96 4.50 10.26 13.12
CA GLU A 96 5.44 9.34 13.77
C GLU A 96 4.82 7.97 14.05
N PRO A 97 4.49 7.17 13.00
CA PRO A 97 3.96 5.83 13.20
C PRO A 97 5.04 4.88 13.71
N PRO A 98 4.66 3.84 14.48
CA PRO A 98 5.54 2.72 14.73
C PRO A 98 5.74 1.87 13.46
N ARG A 99 6.77 1.01 13.46
CA ARG A 99 7.22 0.28 12.27
C ARG A 99 6.29 -0.86 11.82
N THR A 100 5.66 -1.58 12.76
CA THR A 100 4.92 -2.82 12.46
C THR A 100 3.41 -2.56 12.35
N ALA A 101 2.69 -3.37 11.57
CA ALA A 101 1.24 -3.24 11.42
C ALA A 101 0.49 -3.36 12.76
N ALA A 102 0.92 -4.31 13.62
CA ALA A 102 0.34 -4.48 14.95
C ALA A 102 0.50 -3.21 15.80
N ASN A 103 1.71 -2.65 15.86
CA ASN A 103 1.93 -1.43 16.63
C ASN A 103 1.23 -0.22 16.00
N GLN A 104 1.07 -0.16 14.67
CA GLN A 104 0.32 0.92 14.01
C GLN A 104 -1.16 0.87 14.38
N ARG A 105 -1.74 -0.33 14.51
CA ARG A 105 -3.11 -0.49 15.00
C ARG A 105 -3.25 -0.04 16.46
N GLU A 106 -2.31 -0.43 17.34
CA GLU A 106 -2.33 0.04 18.73
C GLU A 106 -2.07 1.54 18.85
N TRP A 107 -1.24 2.11 17.97
CA TRP A 107 -1.02 3.55 17.89
C TRP A 107 -2.31 4.29 17.53
N VAL A 108 -3.06 3.80 16.53
CA VAL A 108 -4.40 4.31 16.19
C VAL A 108 -5.33 4.14 17.39
N ARG A 109 -5.44 2.96 17.99
CA ARG A 109 -6.33 2.71 19.13
C ARG A 109 -6.05 3.61 20.34
N GLY A 110 -4.78 3.86 20.66
CA GLY A 110 -4.39 4.57 21.88
C GLY A 110 -4.46 6.09 21.80
N ARG A 111 -4.43 6.67 20.60
CA ARG A 111 -4.39 8.14 20.38
C ARG A 111 -5.43 8.66 19.40
N SER A 112 -6.28 7.78 18.90
CA SER A 112 -7.40 8.10 18.01
C SER A 112 -8.51 7.07 18.21
N GLU A 113 -9.62 7.23 17.50
CA GLU A 113 -10.72 6.27 17.54
C GLU A 113 -10.45 5.12 16.55
N LEU A 114 -10.22 3.91 17.08
CA LEU A 114 -10.22 2.69 16.28
C LEU A 114 -11.66 2.16 16.20
N HIS A 115 -12.22 2.14 15.00
CA HIS A 115 -13.51 1.52 14.74
C HIS A 115 -13.29 0.05 14.37
N GLU A 116 -13.98 -0.86 15.03
CA GLU A 116 -13.86 -2.32 14.83
C GLU A 116 -15.21 -2.87 14.32
N PRO A 117 -15.42 -2.92 12.98
CA PRO A 117 -16.62 -3.51 12.39
C PRO A 117 -16.82 -4.97 12.82
N PRO A 118 -18.09 -5.39 13.02
CA PRO A 118 -18.40 -6.79 13.29
C PRO A 118 -18.13 -7.70 12.09
N ASP A 119 -18.07 -9.01 12.33
CA ASP A 119 -17.76 -10.03 11.33
C ASP A 119 -18.78 -10.12 10.16
N ASP A 120 -20.02 -9.64 10.37
CA ASP A 120 -21.08 -9.58 9.36
C ASP A 120 -20.99 -8.33 8.46
N ALA A 121 -20.11 -7.37 8.78
CA ALA A 121 -19.80 -6.23 7.93
C ALA A 121 -19.00 -6.70 6.70
N THR A 122 -19.73 -7.15 5.69
CA THR A 122 -19.19 -7.71 4.44
C THR A 122 -19.30 -6.73 3.26
N SER A 123 -19.88 -5.55 3.47
CA SER A 123 -19.97 -4.46 2.50
C SER A 123 -19.70 -3.09 3.13
N LEU A 124 -19.25 -2.13 2.31
CA LEU A 124 -18.85 -0.78 2.76
C LEU A 124 -20.02 0.14 3.11
N ASP A 125 -21.25 -0.24 2.76
CA ASP A 125 -22.48 0.44 3.18
C ASP A 125 -22.93 0.05 4.60
N HIS A 126 -22.25 -0.91 5.23
CA HIS A 126 -22.55 -1.31 6.60
C HIS A 126 -22.38 -0.12 7.58
N PRO A 127 -23.32 0.13 8.51
CA PRO A 127 -23.28 1.31 9.39
C PRO A 127 -21.98 1.47 10.21
N SER A 128 -21.31 0.37 10.57
CA SER A 128 -20.02 0.41 11.27
C SER A 128 -18.89 1.04 10.46
N LEU A 129 -19.08 1.26 9.16
CA LEU A 129 -18.13 1.91 8.26
C LEU A 129 -18.52 3.35 7.91
N ALA A 130 -19.60 3.88 8.48
CA ALA A 130 -20.06 5.25 8.21
C ALA A 130 -19.01 6.33 8.57
N SER A 131 -18.11 6.03 9.50
CA SER A 131 -17.04 6.94 9.92
C SER A 131 -15.76 6.82 9.10
N LEU A 132 -15.69 5.90 8.13
CA LEU A 132 -14.50 5.67 7.31
C LEU A 132 -14.21 6.85 6.39
N ARG A 133 -13.01 7.42 6.49
CA ARG A 133 -12.59 8.61 5.73
C ARG A 133 -11.28 8.39 4.96
N PRO A 134 -11.10 9.05 3.79
CA PRO A 134 -9.82 9.04 3.09
C PRO A 134 -8.67 9.48 4.00
N GLY A 135 -7.59 8.70 4.03
CA GLY A 135 -6.45 8.87 4.93
C GLY A 135 -6.47 7.97 6.18
N ASP A 136 -7.57 7.27 6.45
CA ASP A 136 -7.63 6.31 7.55
C ASP A 136 -6.80 5.06 7.23
N LEU A 137 -6.15 4.49 8.25
CA LEU A 137 -5.50 3.19 8.16
C LEU A 137 -6.53 2.08 8.25
N LEU A 138 -6.29 1.03 7.48
CA LEU A 138 -7.13 -0.16 7.35
C LEU A 138 -6.33 -1.37 7.83
N PHE A 139 -6.87 -2.16 8.75
CA PHE A 139 -6.17 -3.29 9.35
C PHE A 139 -6.87 -4.62 9.07
N TRP A 140 -6.09 -5.64 8.73
CA TRP A 140 -6.57 -7.02 8.60
C TRP A 140 -5.72 -7.95 9.46
N GLY A 141 -6.31 -9.08 9.86
CA GLY A 141 -5.60 -10.07 10.64
C GLY A 141 -6.45 -11.27 11.02
N HIS A 142 -5.96 -11.96 12.03
CA HIS A 142 -6.57 -13.16 12.58
C HIS A 142 -6.87 -12.88 14.06
N PRO A 143 -8.09 -12.42 14.39
CA PRO A 143 -8.46 -12.10 15.77
C PRO A 143 -8.50 -13.35 16.65
N GLU A 144 -8.85 -14.51 16.07
CA GLU A 144 -8.88 -15.81 16.75
C GLU A 144 -7.50 -16.44 16.99
N ALA A 145 -6.41 -15.79 16.55
CA ALA A 145 -5.06 -16.27 16.86
C ALA A 145 -4.70 -15.91 18.30
N GLU A 146 -3.83 -16.71 18.93
CA GLU A 146 -3.35 -16.46 20.29
C GLU A 146 -1.83 -16.18 20.28
N PRO A 147 -1.39 -14.90 20.43
CA PRO A 147 -2.21 -13.68 20.55
C PRO A 147 -2.81 -13.21 19.20
N PRO A 148 -3.84 -12.33 19.22
CA PRO A 148 -4.44 -11.78 18.00
C PRO A 148 -3.38 -11.15 17.09
N ARG A 149 -3.41 -11.51 15.81
CA ARG A 149 -2.34 -11.14 14.87
C ARG A 149 -2.84 -10.23 13.76
N VAL A 150 -2.32 -9.00 13.70
CA VAL A 150 -2.45 -8.13 12.52
C VAL A 150 -1.56 -8.65 11.39
N SER A 151 -2.14 -8.97 10.25
CA SER A 151 -1.46 -9.52 9.08
C SER A 151 -1.23 -8.52 7.95
N HIS A 152 -2.02 -7.43 7.88
CA HIS A 152 -1.89 -6.44 6.83
C HIS A 152 -2.36 -5.06 7.27
N VAL A 153 -1.76 -4.02 6.68
CA VAL A 153 -2.20 -2.63 6.82
C VAL A 153 -2.20 -1.92 5.45
N ALA A 154 -3.16 -1.03 5.25
CA ALA A 154 -3.28 -0.16 4.08
C ALA A 154 -3.80 1.22 4.50
N MET A 155 -3.85 2.17 3.58
CA MET A 155 -4.52 3.46 3.79
C MET A 155 -5.68 3.64 2.80
N TYR A 156 -6.86 3.96 3.31
CA TYR A 156 -8.04 4.23 2.48
C TYR A 156 -7.88 5.52 1.69
N LEU A 157 -8.21 5.51 0.41
CA LEU A 157 -8.13 6.68 -0.46
C LEU A 157 -9.50 7.30 -0.77
N GLY A 158 -10.60 6.65 -0.38
CA GLY A 158 -11.93 7.02 -0.85
C GLY A 158 -12.36 6.19 -2.06
N LYS A 159 -13.25 6.75 -2.86
CA LYS A 159 -13.81 6.13 -4.06
C LYS A 159 -13.28 6.81 -5.31
N GLU A 160 -13.10 6.07 -6.39
CA GLU A 160 -12.80 6.66 -7.69
C GLU A 160 -14.06 7.28 -8.32
N LYS A 161 -13.96 8.50 -8.87
CA LYS A 161 -15.06 9.20 -9.56
C LYS A 161 -15.65 8.43 -10.73
N LYS A 162 -14.84 7.59 -11.38
CA LYS A 162 -15.21 6.89 -12.61
C LYS A 162 -16.35 5.90 -12.41
N ASP A 163 -16.34 5.17 -11.30
CA ASP A 163 -17.24 4.05 -11.05
C ASP A 163 -17.51 3.78 -9.56
N ASP A 164 -17.29 4.79 -8.72
CA ASP A 164 -17.55 4.78 -7.28
C ASP A 164 -16.81 3.67 -6.53
N ARG A 165 -15.74 3.14 -7.13
CA ARG A 165 -15.01 1.99 -6.58
C ARG A 165 -14.13 2.43 -5.41
N PRO A 166 -14.27 1.82 -4.22
CA PRO A 166 -13.40 2.09 -3.09
C PRO A 166 -11.97 1.60 -3.36
N VAL A 167 -10.99 2.45 -3.07
CA VAL A 167 -9.58 2.18 -3.32
C VAL A 167 -8.73 2.48 -2.09
N MET A 168 -7.58 1.82 -2.03
CA MET A 168 -6.60 1.97 -0.97
C MET A 168 -5.19 1.89 -1.54
N ILE A 169 -4.24 2.49 -0.82
CA ILE A 169 -2.82 2.44 -1.16
C ILE A 169 -2.06 1.63 -0.12
N ASN A 170 -1.22 0.71 -0.59
CA ASN A 170 -0.45 -0.20 0.27
C ASN A 170 0.66 -0.89 -0.55
N SER A 171 1.52 -1.66 0.14
CA SER A 171 2.41 -2.63 -0.51
C SER A 171 1.91 -4.05 -0.23
N THR A 172 1.76 -4.87 -1.27
CA THR A 172 1.21 -6.24 -1.17
C THR A 172 1.65 -7.09 -2.36
N ASP A 173 1.43 -8.40 -2.28
CA ASP A 173 1.60 -9.30 -3.40
C ASP A 173 0.28 -10.04 -3.67
N GLY A 174 -0.39 -9.71 -4.78
CA GLY A 174 -1.55 -10.45 -5.27
C GLY A 174 -2.93 -9.86 -4.98
N ARG A 175 -3.02 -8.69 -4.32
CA ARG A 175 -4.27 -7.89 -4.37
C ARG A 175 -4.47 -7.34 -5.78
N SER A 176 -5.72 -7.05 -6.13
CA SER A 176 -6.08 -6.63 -7.47
C SER A 176 -6.49 -5.16 -7.56
N TYR A 177 -6.29 -4.61 -8.75
CA TYR A 177 -6.92 -3.38 -9.22
C TYR A 177 -7.61 -3.67 -10.55
N ARG A 178 -8.94 -3.50 -10.62
CA ARG A 178 -9.76 -3.78 -11.81
C ARG A 178 -9.52 -5.18 -12.38
N GLY A 179 -9.48 -6.17 -11.50
CA GLY A 179 -9.25 -7.58 -11.84
C GLY A 179 -7.78 -7.97 -12.07
N VAL A 180 -6.86 -7.01 -12.17
CA VAL A 180 -5.43 -7.28 -12.41
C VAL A 180 -4.68 -7.35 -11.09
N LYS A 181 -4.04 -8.49 -10.80
CA LYS A 181 -3.16 -8.65 -9.64
C LYS A 181 -1.83 -7.93 -9.84
N ALA A 182 -1.29 -7.36 -8.78
CA ALA A 182 -0.01 -6.67 -8.81
C ALA A 182 0.85 -6.99 -7.57
N ASN A 183 2.15 -6.74 -7.69
CA ASN A 183 3.13 -6.86 -6.61
C ASN A 183 3.74 -5.48 -6.31
N GLY A 184 3.76 -5.10 -5.03
CA GLY A 184 4.44 -3.91 -4.54
C GLY A 184 3.52 -2.76 -4.15
N TYR A 185 4.11 -1.56 -4.13
CA TYR A 185 3.45 -0.36 -3.63
C TYR A 185 2.66 0.38 -4.69
N GLY A 186 1.39 0.62 -4.41
CA GLY A 186 0.51 1.44 -5.22
C GLY A 186 -0.95 1.22 -4.87
N VAL A 187 -1.85 1.48 -5.82
CA VAL A 187 -3.29 1.50 -5.59
C VAL A 187 -3.93 0.17 -5.93
N TYR A 188 -4.82 -0.25 -5.04
CA TYR A 188 -5.58 -1.49 -5.10
C TYR A 188 -7.02 -1.23 -4.71
N GLU A 189 -7.91 -2.15 -5.06
CA GLU A 189 -9.29 -2.09 -4.60
C GLU A 189 -9.39 -2.41 -3.11
N PHE A 190 -10.17 -1.61 -2.40
CA PHE A 190 -10.55 -1.93 -1.03
C PHE A 190 -11.81 -2.80 -1.05
N ARG A 191 -11.71 -3.99 -0.46
CA ARG A 191 -12.82 -4.93 -0.27
C ARG A 191 -12.75 -5.50 1.14
N LEU A 192 -13.90 -5.65 1.77
CA LEU A 192 -14.00 -6.38 3.03
C LEU A 192 -13.87 -7.89 2.76
N PRO A 193 -13.35 -8.67 3.74
CA PRO A 193 -13.37 -10.11 3.65
C PRO A 193 -14.80 -10.63 3.52
N GLY A 194 -15.03 -11.57 2.60
CA GLY A 194 -16.33 -12.23 2.47
C GLY A 194 -16.58 -13.25 3.60
N PRO A 195 -17.81 -13.78 3.69
CA PRO A 195 -18.16 -14.84 4.64
C PRO A 195 -17.18 -16.02 4.56
N GLY A 196 -16.75 -16.54 5.71
CA GLY A 196 -15.83 -17.68 5.79
C GLY A 196 -14.36 -17.37 5.47
N SER A 197 -14.00 -16.11 5.22
CA SER A 197 -12.58 -15.71 5.09
C SER A 197 -11.78 -16.10 6.34
N LYS A 198 -10.55 -16.60 6.16
CA LYS A 198 -9.61 -16.86 7.27
C LYS A 198 -9.03 -15.59 7.89
N THR A 199 -9.13 -14.47 7.16
CA THR A 199 -8.66 -13.15 7.60
C THR A 199 -9.88 -12.26 7.86
N ARG A 200 -9.86 -11.49 8.94
CA ARG A 200 -10.88 -10.51 9.30
C ARG A 200 -10.39 -9.09 9.08
N PHE A 201 -11.34 -8.18 8.88
CA PHE A 201 -11.09 -6.75 8.91
C PHE A 201 -11.08 -6.32 10.38
N MET A 202 -9.91 -6.02 10.92
CA MET A 202 -9.69 -5.73 12.34
C MET A 202 -9.91 -4.26 12.69
N GLY A 203 -10.47 -3.50 11.76
CA GLY A 203 -10.85 -2.12 11.97
C GLY A 203 -10.11 -1.10 11.12
N TYR A 204 -10.49 0.15 11.35
CA TYR A 204 -9.92 1.32 10.70
C TYR A 204 -9.87 2.50 11.68
N GLY A 205 -9.02 3.46 11.39
CA GLY A 205 -8.98 4.70 12.14
C GLY A 205 -7.97 5.68 11.58
N SER A 206 -8.13 6.94 11.95
CA SER A 206 -7.24 8.00 11.47
C SER A 206 -5.88 7.92 12.14
N PRO A 207 -4.76 8.11 11.41
CA PRO A 207 -3.46 8.27 12.03
C PRO A 207 -3.49 9.36 13.11
N PRO A 208 -3.04 9.09 14.36
CA PRO A 208 -2.89 10.10 15.39
C PRO A 208 -2.09 11.32 14.90
N GLY A 209 -2.56 12.53 15.22
CA GLY A 209 -1.97 13.79 14.76
C GLY A 209 -2.41 14.25 13.36
N LEU A 210 -3.09 13.42 12.55
CA LEU A 210 -3.51 13.81 11.19
C LEU A 210 -4.53 14.95 11.20
N ASP A 211 -5.57 14.86 12.02
CA ASP A 211 -6.65 15.86 12.07
C ASP A 211 -6.42 16.92 13.17
N GLY A 212 -5.20 17.09 13.65
CA GLY A 212 -4.88 18.02 14.75
C GLY A 212 -5.40 17.58 16.13
N LYS A 213 -5.88 16.34 16.26
CA LYS A 213 -6.22 15.71 17.54
C LYS A 213 -4.99 14.95 18.05
N SER A 214 -4.49 15.34 19.21
CA SER A 214 -3.36 14.75 19.94
C SER A 214 -3.80 13.63 20.88
#